data_AF-A0A7L8UGC5-F1
#
_entry.id   AF-A0A7L8UGC5-F1
#
_cell.length_a   1.000
_cell.length_b   1.000
_cell.length_c   1.000
_cell.angle_alpha   90.00
_cell.angle_beta   90.00
_cell.angle_gamma   90.00
#
_symmetry.space_group_name_H-M   'P 1'
#
loop_
_entity.id
_entity.type
_entity.pdbx_description
1 polymer ?
#
loop_
_entity_poly.entity_id
_entity_poly.type
_entity_poly.pdbx_seq_one_letter_code
_entity_poly.pdbx_strand_id
1 'polypeptide(L)'
;MKKSNSIIKIAYIGLLSLALAVVSCSKDDPATPDNPDPPVVVDPPVVTPAFPGPTYADNYTSISSWGSRSQWNLANVHDPSVEKSGEYYYMYQTDASYGNAHEGNGHFFYRRSKDLINWEFMGSSMTQAPAWVKDSLNNKRARMSPALPPITNPTYGYWAPCVRKVGNKFRMYYSIVVTNPIVGTDTNTSWSERAFIGLAETDDLASNNWTDKGMVVCSEPDGVKSYVRNGENDWDAYFKFNAIDPSFIQTPEGDQYLIYGSWHSGIAALKLNPTTGKPDKLKTIDDYGVRIAGRGNVNSNRWQALEGPEIMYNPDTQYYYLFLAYDELSVAYNTRVARSKSILGPYQTITGSSITNGAECFPMLTHPYQFKNHTGWVGFAHCAVFQNPDTKKWYYASQARLPEGVPGIAVSNAVMMGHVRGIEWTEDGWPVVEAERYAGVPTTTITEANFIGTWEQITMNYQYKTLQKAVTIYLTADKKVSGDVTGTWSYESTKKILTVNGVKCNVTDAWDWESATRKVTISYSGLTATGLPVWGKKVN
;
A
#
# COMPACT_ATOMS: atom_id res chain seq x y z
N MET A 1 14.05 -39.22 41.73
CA MET A 1 15.00 -38.21 42.24
C MET A 1 14.30 -36.86 42.23
N LYS A 2 13.91 -36.38 43.41
CA LYS A 2 13.31 -35.05 43.59
C LYS A 2 14.42 -34.00 43.67
N LYS A 3 14.30 -32.89 42.96
CA LYS A 3 14.81 -31.60 43.44
C LYS A 3 13.79 -30.51 43.14
N SER A 4 13.15 -30.11 44.23
CA SER A 4 12.47 -28.85 44.46
C SER A 4 13.52 -27.78 44.80
N ASN A 5 13.35 -26.53 44.35
CA ASN A 5 13.14 -25.39 45.25
C ASN A 5 13.29 -24.02 44.54
N SER A 6 12.30 -23.20 44.85
CA SER A 6 12.17 -21.74 44.78
C SER A 6 13.30 -20.93 45.41
N ILE A 7 13.57 -19.71 44.91
CA ILE A 7 14.09 -18.53 45.63
C ILE A 7 13.55 -17.28 44.92
N ILE A 8 12.53 -16.57 45.43
CA ILE A 8 12.54 -15.40 46.34
C ILE A 8 13.38 -14.19 45.85
N LYS A 9 12.67 -13.08 45.58
CA LYS A 9 13.19 -11.71 45.42
C LYS A 9 13.63 -11.15 46.77
N ILE A 10 14.68 -10.30 46.80
CA ILE A 10 14.77 -9.06 47.61
C ILE A 10 15.92 -8.19 47.08
N ALA A 11 15.67 -6.88 47.08
CA ALA A 11 16.52 -5.79 46.63
C ALA A 11 17.65 -5.45 47.62
N TYR A 12 18.73 -4.84 47.12
CA TYR A 12 19.57 -3.92 47.90
C TYR A 12 20.09 -2.76 47.04
N ILE A 13 19.93 -1.57 47.61
CA ILE A 13 20.43 -0.25 47.20
C ILE A 13 21.93 -0.16 47.53
N GLY A 14 22.71 0.51 46.68
CA GLY A 14 24.10 0.87 46.96
C GLY A 14 24.62 1.97 46.04
N LEU A 15 24.53 3.22 46.49
CA LEU A 15 25.30 4.35 45.95
C LEU A 15 26.81 4.07 46.13
N LEU A 16 27.61 4.34 45.11
CA LEU A 16 29.01 4.72 45.31
C LEU A 16 29.47 5.70 44.23
N SER A 17 29.68 6.94 44.67
CA SER A 17 30.35 8.04 43.97
C SER A 17 31.85 7.78 43.87
N LEU A 18 32.42 7.89 42.66
CA LEU A 18 33.86 7.94 42.46
C LEU A 18 34.23 9.20 41.67
N ALA A 19 34.84 10.16 42.36
CA ALA A 19 35.51 11.30 41.76
C ALA A 19 36.86 10.85 41.18
N LEU A 20 37.14 11.20 39.92
CA LEU A 20 38.48 11.12 39.35
C LEU A 20 38.89 12.48 38.82
N ALA A 21 40.05 12.92 39.32
CA ALA A 21 40.69 14.18 39.04
C ALA A 21 41.24 14.23 37.61
N VAL A 22 41.14 15.42 37.02
CA VAL A 22 41.67 15.79 35.71
C VAL A 22 43.18 16.04 35.85
N VAL A 23 43.99 15.34 35.04
CA VAL A 23 45.40 15.71 34.79
C VAL A 23 45.56 15.92 33.30
N SER A 24 45.81 17.17 32.93
CA SER A 24 46.08 17.65 31.59
C SER A 24 47.53 17.33 31.19
N CYS A 25 47.69 16.55 30.13
CA CYS A 25 48.95 16.43 29.38
C CYS A 25 48.62 16.60 27.89
N SER A 26 49.01 17.74 27.31
CA SER A 26 48.94 18.00 25.88
C SER A 26 49.97 17.15 25.14
N LYS A 27 49.53 16.33 24.20
CA LYS A 27 50.34 15.85 23.09
C LYS A 27 49.63 16.22 21.80
N ASP A 28 50.35 16.91 20.93
CA ASP A 28 49.87 17.34 19.63
C ASP A 28 49.52 16.13 18.77
N ASP A 29 48.25 16.05 18.36
CA ASP A 29 47.79 15.09 17.35
C ASP A 29 48.21 15.58 15.94
N PRO A 30 48.68 14.69 15.06
CA PRO A 30 49.04 15.06 13.70
C PRO A 30 47.78 15.45 12.91
N ALA A 31 47.92 16.51 12.11
CA ALA A 31 46.86 17.09 11.29
C ALA A 31 46.10 16.02 10.49
N THR A 32 44.78 15.95 10.70
CA THR A 32 43.84 15.33 9.79
C THR A 32 43.99 15.97 8.40
N PRO A 33 44.03 15.19 7.30
CA PRO A 33 44.01 15.76 5.96
C PRO A 33 42.77 16.64 5.82
N ASP A 34 42.95 17.88 5.37
CA ASP A 34 41.87 18.78 4.98
C ASP A 34 40.97 18.03 4.00
N ASN A 35 39.79 17.63 4.47
CA ASN A 35 38.71 17.25 3.57
C ASN A 35 38.20 18.56 3.01
N PRO A 36 38.40 18.86 1.71
CA PRO A 36 37.96 20.14 1.16
C PRO A 36 36.47 20.28 1.40
N ASP A 37 36.05 21.44 1.93
CA ASP A 37 34.63 21.77 2.03
C ASP A 37 33.95 21.48 0.69
N PRO A 38 32.78 20.83 0.68
CA PRO A 38 32.06 20.59 -0.56
C PRO A 38 31.87 21.94 -1.28
N PRO A 39 32.03 21.98 -2.62
CA PRO A 39 31.96 23.22 -3.37
C PRO A 39 30.67 23.96 -3.03
N VAL A 40 30.78 25.26 -2.75
CA VAL A 40 29.63 26.12 -2.43
C VAL A 40 28.69 26.10 -3.63
N VAL A 41 27.59 25.35 -3.51
CA VAL A 41 26.53 25.33 -4.52
C VAL A 41 25.72 26.59 -4.33
N VAL A 42 25.99 27.59 -5.17
CA VAL A 42 25.19 28.82 -5.21
C VAL A 42 23.90 28.49 -5.95
N ASP A 43 22.79 28.44 -5.22
CA ASP A 43 21.47 28.27 -5.83
C ASP A 43 21.17 29.49 -6.71
N PRO A 44 20.91 29.30 -8.02
CA PRO A 44 20.45 30.40 -8.85
C PRO A 44 19.09 30.90 -8.34
N PRO A 45 18.79 32.21 -8.46
CA PRO A 45 17.50 32.75 -8.04
C PRO A 45 16.39 32.14 -8.91
N VAL A 46 15.62 31.23 -8.31
CA VAL A 46 14.43 30.63 -8.91
C VAL A 46 13.21 31.25 -8.24
N VAL A 47 12.31 31.80 -9.04
CA VAL A 47 11.02 32.29 -8.54
C VAL A 47 10.11 31.10 -8.29
N THR A 48 9.92 30.76 -7.02
CA THR A 48 8.94 29.74 -6.62
C THR A 48 7.55 30.38 -6.58
N PRO A 49 6.54 29.84 -7.26
CA PRO A 49 5.19 30.40 -7.25
C PRO A 49 4.61 30.37 -5.83
N ALA A 50 3.91 31.43 -5.45
CA ALA A 50 3.13 31.45 -4.21
C ALA A 50 1.94 30.49 -4.35
N PHE A 51 1.96 29.41 -3.60
CA PHE A 51 0.92 28.39 -3.57
C PHE A 51 0.61 28.04 -2.11
N PRO A 52 -0.62 28.30 -1.61
CA PRO A 52 -0.93 28.13 -0.19
C PRO A 52 -0.96 26.66 0.26
N GLY A 53 -1.17 25.73 -0.67
CA GLY A 53 -1.09 24.28 -0.47
C GLY A 53 -1.93 23.69 0.66
N PRO A 54 -1.95 22.36 0.80
CA PRO A 54 -2.59 21.67 1.92
C PRO A 54 -1.75 21.69 3.20
N THR A 55 -2.43 21.86 4.34
CA THR A 55 -1.80 22.07 5.66
C THR A 55 -2.18 21.03 6.73
N TYR A 56 -3.01 20.03 6.39
CA TYR A 56 -3.44 19.02 7.37
C TYR A 56 -2.27 18.18 7.90
N ALA A 57 -2.29 17.87 9.20
CA ALA A 57 -1.19 17.19 9.88
C ALA A 57 -1.05 15.72 9.48
N ASP A 58 0.18 15.21 9.47
CA ASP A 58 0.48 13.79 9.23
C ASP A 58 0.10 12.91 10.43
N ASN A 59 0.34 13.41 11.64
CA ASN A 59 -0.19 12.83 12.85
C ASN A 59 -1.60 13.36 13.12
N TYR A 60 -2.61 12.53 12.83
CA TYR A 60 -4.02 12.88 13.05
C TYR A 60 -4.57 12.42 14.41
N THR A 61 -3.73 11.94 15.33
CA THR A 61 -4.20 11.34 16.60
C THR A 61 -5.07 12.27 17.44
N SER A 62 -4.89 13.60 17.34
CA SER A 62 -5.73 14.60 18.01
C SER A 62 -7.18 14.63 17.53
N ILE A 63 -7.44 14.12 16.32
CA ILE A 63 -8.77 14.07 15.69
C ILE A 63 -9.20 12.63 15.40
N SER A 64 -8.55 11.60 15.93
CA SER A 64 -8.82 10.21 15.54
C SER A 64 -10.16 9.66 15.99
N SER A 65 -10.81 10.28 16.99
CA SER A 65 -12.08 9.81 17.52
C SER A 65 -13.23 9.98 16.52
N TRP A 66 -14.25 9.11 16.62
CA TRP A 66 -15.47 9.21 15.80
C TRP A 66 -16.17 10.58 15.90
N GLY A 67 -16.08 11.23 17.07
CA GLY A 67 -16.64 12.57 17.29
C GLY A 67 -16.05 13.64 16.38
N SER A 68 -14.79 13.46 15.94
CA SER A 68 -14.07 14.40 15.08
C SER A 68 -14.08 13.99 13.59
N ARG A 69 -14.87 12.99 13.20
CA ARG A 69 -14.81 12.38 11.86
C ARG A 69 -15.04 13.34 10.69
N SER A 70 -15.79 14.43 10.89
CA SER A 70 -15.98 15.47 9.88
C SER A 70 -14.67 16.19 9.52
N GLN A 71 -13.61 16.04 10.32
CA GLN A 71 -12.29 16.62 10.11
C GLN A 71 -11.29 15.60 9.55
N TRP A 72 -11.67 14.33 9.39
CA TRP A 72 -10.71 13.26 9.11
C TRP A 72 -9.97 13.46 7.80
N ASN A 73 -10.58 14.03 6.76
CA ASN A 73 -9.96 14.11 5.44
C ASN A 73 -9.42 12.71 5.02
N LEU A 74 -8.10 12.52 5.02
CA LEU A 74 -7.41 11.25 4.73
C LEU A 74 -6.98 10.45 5.98
N ALA A 75 -7.40 10.83 7.18
CA ALA A 75 -7.21 10.03 8.39
C ALA A 75 -8.00 8.72 8.32
N ASN A 76 -7.45 7.69 8.99
CA ASN A 76 -8.04 6.35 9.10
C ASN A 76 -8.33 5.70 7.73
N VAL A 77 -7.47 5.92 6.73
CA VAL A 77 -7.58 5.23 5.43
C VAL A 77 -6.89 3.88 5.51
N HIS A 78 -7.60 2.79 5.20
CA HIS A 78 -7.03 1.44 5.08
C HIS A 78 -7.59 0.76 3.81
N ASP A 79 -6.73 0.31 2.92
CA ASP A 79 -7.08 -0.42 1.69
C ASP A 79 -8.07 0.34 0.79
N PRO A 80 -7.69 1.56 0.31
CA PRO A 80 -8.61 2.40 -0.43
C PRO A 80 -8.93 1.82 -1.82
N SER A 81 -10.16 2.01 -2.28
CA SER A 81 -10.59 1.89 -3.68
C SER A 81 -11.21 3.20 -4.13
N VAL A 82 -10.74 3.75 -5.26
CA VAL A 82 -11.14 5.08 -5.75
C VAL A 82 -11.82 4.98 -7.11
N GLU A 83 -12.97 5.66 -7.26
CA GLU A 83 -13.72 5.77 -8.52
C GLU A 83 -14.23 7.21 -8.71
N LYS A 84 -14.18 7.73 -9.94
CA LYS A 84 -14.70 9.08 -10.24
C LYS A 84 -16.15 8.99 -10.72
N SER A 85 -17.03 9.78 -10.12
CA SER A 85 -18.42 9.93 -10.55
C SER A 85 -18.84 11.40 -10.52
N GLY A 86 -19.23 11.93 -11.68
CA GLY A 86 -19.48 13.36 -11.86
C GLY A 86 -18.26 14.19 -11.47
N GLU A 87 -18.46 15.19 -10.62
CA GLU A 87 -17.41 16.10 -10.16
C GLU A 87 -16.51 15.49 -9.08
N TYR A 88 -16.91 14.37 -8.48
CA TYR A 88 -16.27 13.81 -7.29
C TYR A 88 -15.51 12.52 -7.59
N TYR A 89 -14.41 12.35 -6.89
CA TYR A 89 -13.79 11.07 -6.61
C TYR A 89 -14.40 10.52 -5.33
N TYR A 90 -14.72 9.23 -5.29
CA TYR A 90 -15.20 8.51 -4.12
C TYR A 90 -14.16 7.47 -3.73
N MET A 91 -13.81 7.42 -2.45
CA MET A 91 -12.87 6.44 -1.89
C MET A 91 -13.58 5.59 -0.86
N TYR A 92 -13.62 4.28 -1.08
CA TYR A 92 -14.15 3.26 -0.16
C TYR A 92 -12.99 2.50 0.49
N GLN A 93 -13.19 1.93 1.69
CA GLN A 93 -12.08 1.37 2.45
C GLN A 93 -12.48 0.26 3.44
N THR A 94 -11.48 -0.41 4.00
CA THR A 94 -11.59 -1.33 5.14
C THR A 94 -12.02 -0.61 6.43
N ASP A 95 -12.67 -1.34 7.33
CA ASP A 95 -13.14 -0.89 8.65
C ASP A 95 -12.05 -0.69 9.71
N ALA A 96 -10.80 -0.47 9.33
CA ALA A 96 -9.74 -0.19 10.28
C ALA A 96 -9.64 1.30 10.61
N SER A 97 -9.34 1.60 11.86
CA SER A 97 -9.11 2.95 12.35
C SER A 97 -8.22 2.93 13.59
N TYR A 98 -7.52 4.03 13.83
CA TYR A 98 -6.77 4.21 15.06
C TYR A 98 -7.72 4.26 16.26
N GLY A 99 -7.49 3.40 17.26
CA GLY A 99 -8.34 3.30 18.45
C GLY A 99 -9.73 2.72 18.18
N ASN A 100 -9.91 1.96 17.09
CA ASN A 100 -11.18 1.33 16.70
C ASN A 100 -12.35 2.34 16.57
N ALA A 101 -12.07 3.57 16.14
CA ALA A 101 -13.07 4.63 16.01
C ALA A 101 -14.25 4.27 15.07
N HIS A 102 -14.06 3.34 14.14
CA HIS A 102 -15.11 2.84 13.24
C HIS A 102 -16.08 1.84 13.89
N GLU A 103 -15.71 1.21 15.00
CA GLU A 103 -16.50 0.14 15.63
C GLU A 103 -17.93 0.62 15.96
N GLY A 104 -18.93 -0.16 15.56
CA GLY A 104 -20.34 0.13 15.79
C GLY A 104 -20.96 1.19 14.86
N ASN A 105 -20.23 1.70 13.86
CA ASN A 105 -20.70 2.77 12.97
C ASN A 105 -20.96 2.32 11.52
N GLY A 106 -21.15 1.02 11.30
CA GLY A 106 -21.30 0.42 9.98
C GLY A 106 -19.97 -0.04 9.39
N HIS A 107 -19.97 -0.28 8.08
CA HIS A 107 -18.91 -0.96 7.34
C HIS A 107 -18.68 -0.33 5.97
N PHE A 108 -17.48 -0.59 5.42
CA PHE A 108 -17.02 -0.11 4.12
C PHE A 108 -17.18 1.40 4.01
N PHE A 109 -16.51 2.11 4.92
CA PHE A 109 -16.59 3.56 5.01
C PHE A 109 -16.14 4.24 3.73
N TYR A 110 -16.67 5.43 3.46
CA TYR A 110 -16.32 6.18 2.28
C TYR A 110 -16.19 7.68 2.51
N ARG A 111 -15.43 8.29 1.62
CA ARG A 111 -15.20 9.74 1.55
C ARG A 111 -15.25 10.19 0.09
N ARG A 112 -15.40 11.49 -0.14
CA ARG A 112 -15.37 12.05 -1.49
C ARG A 112 -14.51 13.31 -1.59
N SER A 113 -13.99 13.61 -2.78
CA SER A 113 -13.18 14.79 -3.04
C SER A 113 -13.38 15.28 -4.46
N LYS A 114 -13.30 16.59 -4.70
CA LYS A 114 -13.27 17.16 -6.07
C LYS A 114 -11.84 17.27 -6.63
N ASP A 115 -10.85 17.36 -5.76
CA ASP A 115 -9.48 17.77 -6.08
C ASP A 115 -8.42 16.74 -5.68
N LEU A 116 -8.83 15.59 -5.11
CA LEU A 116 -7.98 14.52 -4.58
C LEU A 116 -7.14 14.91 -3.34
N ILE A 117 -7.35 16.11 -2.79
CA ILE A 117 -6.56 16.68 -1.68
C ILE A 117 -7.44 16.86 -0.45
N ASN A 118 -8.61 17.48 -0.65
CA ASN A 118 -9.58 17.75 0.39
C ASN A 118 -10.71 16.73 0.28
N TRP A 119 -10.78 15.84 1.27
CA TRP A 119 -11.77 14.77 1.33
C TRP A 119 -12.79 15.01 2.43
N GLU A 120 -14.06 14.80 2.09
CA GLU A 120 -15.19 14.83 3.01
C GLU A 120 -15.54 13.39 3.39
N PHE A 121 -15.45 13.05 4.68
CA PHE A 121 -15.88 11.76 5.19
C PHE A 121 -17.41 11.68 5.20
N MET A 122 -17.98 10.64 4.57
CA MET A 122 -19.42 10.54 4.32
C MET A 122 -20.15 9.54 5.22
N GLY A 123 -19.44 8.54 5.77
CA GLY A 123 -20.01 7.49 6.61
C GLY A 123 -19.80 6.08 6.03
N SER A 124 -20.63 5.13 6.45
CA SER A 124 -20.59 3.72 6.00
C SER A 124 -21.44 3.49 4.74
N SER A 125 -21.05 2.51 3.91
CA SER A 125 -21.88 2.04 2.78
C SER A 125 -22.71 0.79 3.10
N MET A 126 -22.39 0.10 4.20
CA MET A 126 -23.12 -1.07 4.67
C MET A 126 -23.32 -1.00 6.19
N THR A 127 -24.52 -1.31 6.69
CA THR A 127 -24.81 -1.23 8.12
C THR A 127 -24.61 -2.54 8.88
N GLN A 128 -24.75 -3.69 8.19
CA GLN A 128 -24.61 -5.02 8.76
C GLN A 128 -24.21 -6.02 7.68
N ALA A 129 -23.62 -7.15 8.07
CA ALA A 129 -23.38 -8.25 7.12
C ALA A 129 -24.70 -8.74 6.51
N PRO A 130 -24.74 -8.99 5.18
CA PRO A 130 -25.90 -9.61 4.55
C PRO A 130 -26.18 -11.02 5.11
N ALA A 131 -27.46 -11.37 5.26
CA ALA A 131 -27.89 -12.66 5.83
C ALA A 131 -27.31 -13.87 5.08
N TRP A 132 -27.14 -13.74 3.77
CA TRP A 132 -26.61 -14.82 2.93
C TRP A 132 -25.21 -15.29 3.37
N VAL A 133 -24.39 -14.44 3.99
CA VAL A 133 -23.04 -14.82 4.44
C VAL A 133 -23.12 -15.94 5.47
N LYS A 134 -23.97 -15.76 6.49
CA LYS A 134 -24.21 -16.79 7.52
C LYS A 134 -24.80 -18.06 6.92
N ASP A 135 -25.75 -17.92 6.01
CA ASP A 135 -26.42 -19.07 5.39
C ASP A 135 -25.43 -19.85 4.51
N SER A 136 -24.62 -19.18 3.70
CA SER A 136 -23.57 -19.78 2.89
C SER A 136 -22.51 -20.48 3.74
N LEU A 137 -22.07 -19.86 4.84
CA LEU A 137 -21.14 -20.44 5.81
C LEU A 137 -21.70 -21.75 6.39
N ASN A 138 -22.91 -21.69 6.95
CA ASN A 138 -23.52 -22.85 7.62
C ASN A 138 -23.86 -23.98 6.62
N ASN A 139 -24.27 -23.64 5.41
CA ASN A 139 -24.45 -24.62 4.33
C ASN A 139 -23.14 -25.32 3.95
N LYS A 140 -22.00 -24.61 3.96
CA LYS A 140 -20.68 -25.24 3.73
C LYS A 140 -20.27 -26.13 4.88
N ARG A 141 -20.44 -25.67 6.13
CA ARG A 141 -20.15 -26.46 7.35
C ARG A 141 -20.93 -27.78 7.38
N ALA A 142 -22.20 -27.77 6.99
CA ALA A 142 -23.03 -28.98 6.92
C ALA A 142 -22.56 -30.00 5.85
N ARG A 143 -21.80 -29.56 4.84
CA ARG A 143 -21.25 -30.43 3.78
C ARG A 143 -19.81 -30.87 4.05
N MET A 144 -19.19 -30.44 5.14
CA MET A 144 -17.86 -30.92 5.54
C MET A 144 -17.93 -32.40 5.95
N SER A 145 -16.77 -33.05 6.02
CA SER A 145 -16.65 -34.43 6.50
C SER A 145 -15.64 -34.49 7.66
N PRO A 146 -16.10 -34.72 8.91
CA PRO A 146 -17.50 -34.80 9.32
C PRO A 146 -18.23 -33.45 9.18
N ALA A 147 -19.56 -33.50 9.09
CA ALA A 147 -20.39 -32.30 9.06
C ALA A 147 -20.22 -31.51 10.36
N LEU A 148 -20.09 -30.19 10.26
CA LEU A 148 -19.92 -29.32 11.42
C LEU A 148 -21.24 -28.61 11.78
N PRO A 149 -21.52 -28.37 13.07
CA PRO A 149 -22.71 -27.66 13.50
C PRO A 149 -22.70 -26.21 12.99
N PRO A 150 -23.89 -25.60 12.77
CA PRO A 150 -23.96 -24.21 12.34
C PRO A 150 -23.42 -23.26 13.42
N ILE A 151 -22.88 -22.12 12.99
CA ILE A 151 -22.52 -21.01 13.86
C ILE A 151 -23.72 -20.05 13.89
N THR A 152 -24.29 -19.84 15.08
CA THR A 152 -25.48 -18.98 15.27
C THR A 152 -25.15 -17.50 15.07
N ASN A 153 -24.03 -17.05 15.65
CA ASN A 153 -23.57 -15.66 15.63
C ASN A 153 -22.12 -15.61 15.16
N PRO A 154 -21.85 -15.67 13.84
CA PRO A 154 -20.49 -15.59 13.35
C PRO A 154 -19.89 -14.20 13.60
N THR A 155 -18.59 -14.16 13.83
CA THR A 155 -17.81 -12.93 13.99
C THR A 155 -17.21 -12.54 12.65
N TYR A 156 -17.38 -11.28 12.26
CA TYR A 156 -17.04 -10.79 10.93
C TYR A 156 -15.95 -9.72 10.94
N GLY A 157 -15.12 -9.71 9.90
CA GLY A 157 -14.32 -8.57 9.45
C GLY A 157 -14.77 -8.12 8.06
N TYR A 158 -14.60 -6.82 7.75
CA TYR A 158 -15.11 -6.18 6.53
C TYR A 158 -13.98 -5.44 5.82
N TRP A 159 -13.42 -6.06 4.78
CA TRP A 159 -12.10 -5.68 4.25
C TRP A 159 -12.14 -5.36 2.75
N ALA A 160 -11.27 -4.42 2.37
CA ALA A 160 -10.82 -4.08 1.02
C ALA A 160 -11.91 -4.11 -0.06
N PRO A 161 -12.92 -3.22 0.01
CA PRO A 161 -13.92 -3.14 -1.05
C PRO A 161 -13.30 -2.58 -2.34
N CYS A 162 -13.73 -3.06 -3.50
CA CYS A 162 -13.40 -2.49 -4.80
C CYS A 162 -14.64 -1.96 -5.49
N VAL A 163 -14.64 -0.67 -5.80
CA VAL A 163 -15.72 0.01 -6.52
C VAL A 163 -15.28 0.36 -7.93
N ARG A 164 -16.07 -0.06 -8.92
CA ARG A 164 -15.83 0.24 -10.33
C ARG A 164 -17.12 0.57 -11.06
N LYS A 165 -17.04 1.51 -12.01
CA LYS A 165 -18.13 1.77 -12.94
C LYS A 165 -18.21 0.66 -14.00
N VAL A 166 -19.40 0.12 -14.23
CA VAL A 166 -19.70 -0.90 -15.25
C VAL A 166 -20.95 -0.48 -16.01
N GLY A 167 -20.76 -0.02 -17.25
CA GLY A 167 -21.83 0.60 -18.03
C GLY A 167 -22.42 1.81 -17.29
N ASN A 168 -23.72 1.74 -16.97
CA ASN A 168 -24.45 2.82 -16.29
C ASN A 168 -24.54 2.65 -14.77
N LYS A 169 -23.90 1.61 -14.20
CA LYS A 169 -23.95 1.30 -12.77
C LYS A 169 -22.58 1.30 -12.15
N PHE A 170 -22.52 1.31 -10.82
CA PHE A 170 -21.34 1.03 -10.03
C PHE A 170 -21.49 -0.31 -9.33
N ARG A 171 -20.43 -1.12 -9.37
CA ARG A 171 -20.33 -2.39 -8.66
C ARG A 171 -19.32 -2.26 -7.53
N MET A 172 -19.73 -2.64 -6.32
CA MET A 172 -18.85 -2.84 -5.18
C MET A 172 -18.66 -4.34 -4.98
N TYR A 173 -17.45 -4.84 -5.22
CA TYR A 173 -17.05 -6.15 -4.73
C TYR A 173 -16.48 -5.95 -3.34
N TYR A 174 -17.02 -6.64 -2.34
CA TYR A 174 -16.65 -6.44 -0.93
C TYR A 174 -16.33 -7.77 -0.27
N SER A 175 -15.45 -7.74 0.74
CA SER A 175 -14.99 -8.97 1.40
C SER A 175 -15.47 -9.03 2.86
N ILE A 176 -16.04 -10.16 3.24
CA ILE A 176 -16.44 -10.46 4.62
C ILE A 176 -15.70 -11.71 5.09
N VAL A 177 -14.90 -11.55 6.15
CA VAL A 177 -14.07 -12.61 6.73
C VAL A 177 -14.76 -13.16 7.97
N VAL A 178 -14.88 -14.48 8.07
CA VAL A 178 -15.41 -15.13 9.27
C VAL A 178 -14.25 -15.54 10.17
N THR A 179 -14.08 -14.86 11.30
CA THR A 179 -12.90 -15.02 12.17
C THR A 179 -13.03 -16.17 13.17
N ASN A 180 -14.20 -16.80 13.27
CA ASN A 180 -14.38 -18.00 14.09
C ASN A 180 -13.45 -19.12 13.61
N PRO A 181 -12.80 -19.87 14.52
CA PRO A 181 -12.12 -21.11 14.15
C PRO A 181 -13.08 -22.11 13.50
N ILE A 182 -12.60 -22.88 12.51
CA ILE A 182 -13.40 -23.94 11.86
C ILE A 182 -13.84 -24.96 12.92
N VAL A 183 -12.93 -25.37 13.80
CA VAL A 183 -13.20 -26.18 15.00
C VAL A 183 -12.55 -25.61 16.24
N GLY A 184 -13.11 -25.93 17.42
CA GLY A 184 -12.58 -25.46 18.69
C GLY A 184 -12.80 -23.96 18.90
N THR A 185 -11.94 -23.34 19.71
CA THR A 185 -12.05 -21.92 20.11
C THR A 185 -10.75 -21.14 19.91
N ASP A 186 -9.70 -21.77 19.40
CA ASP A 186 -8.37 -21.17 19.27
C ASP A 186 -7.87 -21.26 17.83
N THR A 187 -7.61 -20.09 17.23
CA THR A 187 -7.08 -19.99 15.86
C THR A 187 -5.66 -20.52 15.73
N ASN A 188 -4.93 -20.75 16.82
CA ASN A 188 -3.63 -21.41 16.80
C ASN A 188 -3.72 -22.93 16.64
N THR A 189 -4.90 -23.50 16.86
CA THR A 189 -5.17 -24.95 16.74
C THR A 189 -6.09 -25.29 15.56
N SER A 190 -6.79 -24.30 15.00
CA SER A 190 -7.59 -24.44 13.80
C SER A 190 -7.57 -23.16 12.97
N TRP A 191 -7.50 -23.28 11.64
CA TRP A 191 -7.73 -22.18 10.73
C TRP A 191 -9.08 -21.50 11.00
N SER A 192 -9.15 -20.20 10.77
CA SER A 192 -10.44 -19.49 10.76
C SER A 192 -11.34 -19.99 9.65
N GLU A 193 -12.62 -19.69 9.78
CA GLU A 193 -13.61 -19.93 8.75
C GLU A 193 -13.32 -19.12 7.47
N ARG A 194 -14.07 -19.48 6.43
CA ARG A 194 -13.88 -18.95 5.07
C ARG A 194 -14.19 -17.46 5.01
N ALA A 195 -13.47 -16.76 4.13
CA ALA A 195 -13.87 -15.45 3.66
C ALA A 195 -14.81 -15.57 2.46
N PHE A 196 -15.61 -14.53 2.24
CA PHE A 196 -16.56 -14.40 1.15
C PHE A 196 -16.39 -13.05 0.46
N ILE A 197 -16.39 -13.07 -0.87
CA ILE A 197 -16.55 -11.85 -1.67
C ILE A 197 -18.02 -11.81 -2.12
N GLY A 198 -18.68 -10.69 -1.82
CA GLY A 198 -20.02 -10.36 -2.31
C GLY A 198 -20.00 -9.24 -3.35
N LEU A 199 -21.16 -8.99 -3.95
CA LEU A 199 -21.37 -7.89 -4.90
C LEU A 199 -22.54 -7.04 -4.44
N ALA A 200 -22.38 -5.72 -4.45
CA ALA A 200 -23.48 -4.76 -4.37
C ALA A 200 -23.46 -3.83 -5.59
N GLU A 201 -24.64 -3.33 -5.97
CA GLU A 201 -24.79 -2.41 -7.09
C GLU A 201 -25.51 -1.12 -6.66
N THR A 202 -25.08 0.01 -7.20
CA THR A 202 -25.80 1.30 -7.15
C THR A 202 -25.78 1.97 -8.52
N ASP A 203 -26.81 2.74 -8.83
CA ASP A 203 -26.84 3.57 -10.04
C ASP A 203 -26.11 4.92 -9.83
N ASP A 204 -25.91 5.33 -8.58
CA ASP A 204 -25.27 6.59 -8.22
C ASP A 204 -24.50 6.48 -6.88
N LEU A 205 -23.21 6.85 -6.91
CA LEU A 205 -22.36 6.88 -5.73
C LEU A 205 -22.74 7.99 -4.74
N ALA A 206 -23.33 9.10 -5.19
CA ALA A 206 -23.73 10.19 -4.30
C ALA A 206 -24.87 9.78 -3.37
N SER A 207 -25.81 8.98 -3.87
CA SER A 207 -26.93 8.44 -3.09
C SER A 207 -26.52 7.45 -1.99
N ASN A 208 -25.38 6.75 -2.17
CA ASN A 208 -24.92 5.64 -1.32
C ASN A 208 -25.96 4.52 -1.10
N ASN A 209 -26.90 4.36 -2.03
CA ASN A 209 -27.95 3.34 -1.96
C ASN A 209 -27.50 2.05 -2.66
N TRP A 210 -26.89 1.15 -1.88
CA TRP A 210 -26.38 -0.12 -2.39
C TRP A 210 -27.42 -1.25 -2.31
N THR A 211 -27.64 -1.93 -3.42
CA THR A 211 -28.42 -3.17 -3.47
C THR A 211 -27.48 -4.36 -3.46
N ASP A 212 -27.49 -5.14 -2.38
CA ASP A 212 -26.75 -6.40 -2.30
C ASP A 212 -27.25 -7.40 -3.35
N LYS A 213 -26.31 -8.03 -4.05
CA LYS A 213 -26.56 -9.05 -5.07
C LYS A 213 -26.12 -10.44 -4.62
N GLY A 214 -25.54 -10.59 -3.42
CA GLY A 214 -25.15 -11.89 -2.88
C GLY A 214 -23.73 -12.31 -3.23
N MET A 215 -23.41 -13.56 -2.89
CA MET A 215 -22.06 -14.15 -3.06
C MET A 215 -21.58 -14.12 -4.50
N VAL A 216 -20.29 -13.80 -4.66
CA VAL A 216 -19.49 -13.90 -5.89
C VAL A 216 -18.54 -15.09 -5.81
N VAL A 217 -17.73 -15.19 -4.75
CA VAL A 217 -16.76 -16.29 -4.52
C VAL A 217 -16.46 -16.41 -3.02
N CYS A 218 -15.87 -17.52 -2.59
CA CYS A 218 -15.44 -17.74 -1.19
C CYS A 218 -14.13 -18.53 -1.14
N SER A 219 -13.45 -18.52 0.02
CA SER A 219 -12.28 -19.36 0.25
C SER A 219 -12.72 -20.83 0.20
N GLU A 220 -12.09 -21.63 -0.65
CA GLU A 220 -12.44 -23.05 -0.83
C GLU A 220 -11.19 -23.94 -0.66
N PRO A 221 -11.29 -25.03 0.12
CA PRO A 221 -10.18 -25.96 0.28
C PRO A 221 -10.01 -26.80 -0.97
N ASP A 222 -8.77 -27.09 -1.33
CA ASP A 222 -8.39 -27.98 -2.44
C ASP A 222 -8.09 -29.41 -1.98
N GLY A 223 -8.19 -29.67 -0.67
CA GLY A 223 -7.90 -30.98 -0.07
C GLY A 223 -6.41 -31.27 0.15
N VAL A 224 -5.52 -30.30 -0.09
CA VAL A 224 -4.06 -30.50 0.05
C VAL A 224 -3.62 -30.39 1.52
N LYS A 225 -4.25 -29.50 2.30
CA LYS A 225 -3.91 -29.21 3.70
C LYS A 225 -5.10 -29.39 4.62
N SER A 226 -4.82 -29.54 5.92
CA SER A 226 -5.82 -29.64 6.97
C SER A 226 -6.20 -28.26 7.50
N TYR A 227 -7.43 -28.12 8.02
CA TYR A 227 -7.82 -26.94 8.79
C TYR A 227 -7.28 -26.98 10.24
N VAL A 228 -6.64 -28.07 10.66
CA VAL A 228 -5.96 -28.18 11.97
C VAL A 228 -4.60 -27.50 11.88
N ARG A 229 -4.26 -26.72 12.91
CA ARG A 229 -2.97 -26.02 13.05
C ARG A 229 -2.22 -26.55 14.26
N ASN A 230 -0.89 -26.59 14.18
CA ASN A 230 0.00 -27.06 15.24
C ASN A 230 0.70 -25.89 15.98
N GLY A 231 -0.03 -24.80 16.21
CA GLY A 231 0.47 -23.60 16.86
C GLY A 231 0.44 -22.37 15.96
N GLU A 232 0.80 -21.22 16.55
CA GLU A 232 0.74 -19.90 15.91
C GLU A 232 1.57 -19.77 14.63
N ASN A 233 2.63 -20.59 14.49
CA ASN A 233 3.57 -20.57 13.38
C ASN A 233 3.24 -21.57 12.27
N ASP A 234 2.14 -22.33 12.39
CA ASP A 234 1.67 -23.22 11.34
C ASP A 234 0.90 -22.43 10.28
N TRP A 235 1.61 -22.00 9.24
CA TRP A 235 1.09 -21.16 8.16
C TRP A 235 0.77 -21.95 6.88
N ASP A 236 0.61 -23.27 6.97
CA ASP A 236 0.34 -24.09 5.80
C ASP A 236 -1.13 -24.02 5.38
N ALA A 237 -1.44 -23.13 4.43
CA ALA A 237 -2.79 -22.66 4.16
C ALA A 237 -3.79 -23.77 3.75
N TYR A 238 -4.87 -23.87 4.52
CA TYR A 238 -6.00 -24.78 4.28
C TYR A 238 -6.77 -24.48 2.98
N PHE A 239 -7.08 -23.21 2.73
CA PHE A 239 -7.76 -22.79 1.49
C PHE A 239 -6.76 -22.58 0.36
N LYS A 240 -7.15 -22.90 -0.88
CA LYS A 240 -6.31 -22.64 -2.07
C LYS A 240 -6.04 -21.14 -2.21
N PHE A 241 -7.10 -20.34 -2.30
CA PHE A 241 -7.05 -18.89 -2.29
C PHE A 241 -7.85 -18.36 -1.10
N ASN A 242 -7.39 -17.25 -0.52
CA ASN A 242 -8.19 -16.48 0.42
C ASN A 242 -9.11 -15.55 -0.37
N ALA A 243 -10.44 -15.68 -0.24
CA ALA A 243 -11.40 -14.87 -0.96
C ALA A 243 -11.61 -13.52 -0.28
N ILE A 244 -10.59 -12.67 -0.34
CA ILE A 244 -10.61 -11.26 0.02
C ILE A 244 -9.89 -10.42 -1.03
N ASP A 245 -9.84 -9.12 -0.82
CA ASP A 245 -9.12 -8.12 -1.63
C ASP A 245 -9.47 -8.20 -3.13
N PRO A 246 -10.76 -8.05 -3.50
CA PRO A 246 -11.15 -7.99 -4.89
C PRO A 246 -10.56 -6.77 -5.60
N SER A 247 -10.19 -6.94 -6.86
CA SER A 247 -10.03 -5.87 -7.84
C SER A 247 -10.68 -6.28 -9.15
N PHE A 248 -11.47 -5.37 -9.74
CA PHE A 248 -12.27 -5.65 -10.92
C PHE A 248 -11.66 -4.99 -12.15
N ILE A 249 -11.71 -5.71 -13.28
CA ILE A 249 -11.38 -5.15 -14.59
C ILE A 249 -12.32 -5.68 -15.67
N GLN A 250 -12.66 -4.79 -16.60
CA GLN A 250 -13.22 -5.16 -17.90
C GLN A 250 -12.11 -5.01 -18.94
N THR A 251 -11.86 -6.07 -19.72
CA THR A 251 -10.84 -6.06 -20.78
C THR A 251 -11.28 -5.19 -21.96
N PRO A 252 -10.37 -4.77 -22.84
CA PRO A 252 -10.73 -4.08 -24.08
C PRO A 252 -11.73 -4.85 -24.95
N GLU A 253 -11.71 -6.19 -24.89
CA GLU A 253 -12.63 -7.08 -25.60
C GLU A 253 -14.01 -7.21 -24.92
N GLY A 254 -14.18 -6.64 -23.72
CA GLY A 254 -15.43 -6.64 -22.96
C GLY A 254 -15.61 -7.81 -21.98
N ASP A 255 -14.63 -8.71 -21.88
CA ASP A 255 -14.63 -9.73 -20.83
C ASP A 255 -14.46 -9.08 -19.46
N GLN A 256 -15.07 -9.65 -18.42
CA GLN A 256 -14.94 -9.16 -17.05
C GLN A 256 -14.23 -10.18 -16.16
N TYR A 257 -13.32 -9.70 -15.33
CA TYR A 257 -12.57 -10.51 -14.39
C TYR A 257 -12.56 -9.87 -13.01
N LEU A 258 -12.67 -10.72 -11.99
CA LEU A 258 -12.33 -10.40 -10.62
C LEU A 258 -10.95 -10.98 -10.31
N ILE A 259 -10.01 -10.12 -9.98
CA ILE A 259 -8.69 -10.49 -9.46
C ILE A 259 -8.80 -10.45 -7.94
N TYR A 260 -8.41 -11.51 -7.23
CA TYR A 260 -8.56 -11.55 -5.78
C TYR A 260 -7.52 -12.45 -5.14
N GLY A 261 -7.29 -12.25 -3.85
CA GLY A 261 -6.37 -13.08 -3.08
C GLY A 261 -5.54 -12.28 -2.09
N SER A 262 -5.22 -12.93 -0.98
CA SER A 262 -4.35 -12.41 0.06
C SER A 262 -3.69 -13.58 0.76
N TRP A 263 -2.36 -13.55 0.81
CA TRP A 263 -1.54 -14.65 1.29
C TRP A 263 -1.83 -15.96 0.55
N HIS A 264 -1.95 -17.06 1.30
CA HIS A 264 -2.36 -18.36 0.77
C HIS A 264 -1.53 -18.77 -0.46
N SER A 265 -2.12 -19.46 -1.42
CA SER A 265 -1.45 -19.86 -2.66
C SER A 265 -1.25 -18.71 -3.65
N GLY A 266 -1.52 -17.44 -3.28
CA GLY A 266 -1.35 -16.26 -4.12
C GLY A 266 -2.67 -15.73 -4.72
N ILE A 267 -2.55 -15.05 -5.86
CA ILE A 267 -3.62 -14.24 -6.46
C ILE A 267 -4.27 -14.98 -7.63
N ALA A 268 -5.60 -14.97 -7.67
CA ALA A 268 -6.41 -15.62 -8.69
C ALA A 268 -7.11 -14.61 -9.60
N ALA A 269 -7.25 -14.96 -10.88
CA ALA A 269 -8.14 -14.32 -11.84
C ALA A 269 -9.39 -15.20 -12.05
N LEU A 270 -10.56 -14.65 -11.75
CA LEU A 270 -11.86 -15.31 -11.89
C LEU A 270 -12.68 -14.62 -12.97
N LYS A 271 -13.06 -15.35 -14.02
CA LYS A 271 -13.92 -14.82 -15.08
C LYS A 271 -15.34 -14.61 -14.55
N LEU A 272 -15.92 -13.47 -14.87
CA LEU A 272 -17.26 -13.08 -14.48
C LEU A 272 -18.19 -13.04 -15.70
N ASN A 273 -19.45 -13.36 -15.48
CA ASN A 273 -20.53 -13.09 -16.42
C ASN A 273 -20.81 -11.57 -16.40
N PRO A 274 -20.67 -10.85 -17.54
CA PRO A 274 -20.84 -9.40 -17.56
C PRO A 274 -22.22 -8.92 -17.11
N THR A 275 -23.27 -9.72 -17.37
CA THR A 275 -24.65 -9.40 -17.01
C THR A 275 -24.86 -9.45 -15.50
N THR A 276 -24.33 -10.48 -14.83
CA THR A 276 -24.60 -10.72 -13.41
C THR A 276 -23.52 -10.18 -12.47
N GLY A 277 -22.30 -9.95 -12.98
CA GLY A 277 -21.13 -9.61 -12.17
C GLY A 277 -20.61 -10.77 -11.33
N LYS A 278 -20.95 -12.02 -11.68
CA LYS A 278 -20.61 -13.23 -10.92
C LYS A 278 -20.04 -14.32 -11.82
N PRO A 279 -19.25 -15.27 -11.31
CA PRO A 279 -18.86 -16.44 -12.09
C PRO A 279 -20.08 -17.31 -12.45
N ASP A 280 -20.05 -17.95 -13.61
CA ASP A 280 -21.12 -18.87 -14.04
C ASP A 280 -21.09 -20.22 -13.29
N LYS A 281 -19.94 -20.58 -12.70
CA LYS A 281 -19.71 -21.86 -12.02
C LYS A 281 -18.81 -21.66 -10.80
N LEU A 282 -19.08 -22.44 -9.75
CA LEU A 282 -18.25 -22.61 -8.54
C LEU A 282 -18.46 -24.03 -7.99
N LYS A 283 -18.24 -25.05 -8.84
CA LYS A 283 -18.51 -26.46 -8.52
C LYS A 283 -17.24 -27.24 -8.21
N THR A 284 -16.18 -27.00 -8.97
CA THR A 284 -14.86 -27.61 -8.76
C THR A 284 -13.86 -26.54 -8.36
N ILE A 285 -12.71 -26.94 -7.81
CA ILE A 285 -11.67 -25.99 -7.37
C ILE A 285 -11.08 -25.14 -8.51
N ASP A 286 -11.19 -25.60 -9.76
CA ASP A 286 -10.72 -24.86 -10.93
C ASP A 286 -11.69 -23.74 -11.32
N ASP A 287 -12.96 -23.85 -10.94
CA ASP A 287 -13.96 -22.79 -11.12
C ASP A 287 -13.66 -21.56 -10.25
N TYR A 288 -12.83 -21.67 -9.20
CA TYR A 288 -12.49 -20.58 -8.28
C TYR A 288 -11.41 -19.62 -8.83
N GLY A 289 -10.93 -19.87 -10.05
CA GLY A 289 -10.03 -18.96 -10.78
C GLY A 289 -8.64 -19.54 -11.05
N VAL A 290 -7.94 -18.85 -11.95
CA VAL A 290 -6.58 -19.19 -12.39
C VAL A 290 -5.57 -18.40 -11.57
N ARG A 291 -4.57 -19.06 -10.98
CA ARG A 291 -3.49 -18.35 -10.27
C ARG A 291 -2.67 -17.53 -11.27
N ILE A 292 -2.60 -16.21 -11.06
CA ILE A 292 -1.84 -15.28 -11.93
C ILE A 292 -0.62 -14.66 -11.25
N ALA A 293 -0.49 -14.75 -9.93
CA ALA A 293 0.68 -14.30 -9.19
C ALA A 293 0.94 -15.10 -7.91
N GLY A 294 2.21 -15.21 -7.50
CA GLY A 294 2.64 -15.75 -6.22
C GLY A 294 4.14 -15.53 -5.94
N ARG A 295 4.64 -16.04 -4.81
CA ARG A 295 6.01 -15.82 -4.30
C ARG A 295 6.75 -17.13 -4.00
N GLY A 296 7.65 -17.52 -4.90
CA GLY A 296 8.36 -18.79 -4.82
C GLY A 296 7.49 -19.99 -5.18
N ASN A 297 7.90 -21.17 -4.71
CA ASN A 297 7.26 -22.43 -5.07
C ASN A 297 6.07 -22.73 -4.14
N VAL A 298 4.86 -22.65 -4.69
CA VAL A 298 3.60 -22.90 -3.98
C VAL A 298 3.46 -24.32 -3.43
N ASN A 299 4.15 -25.29 -4.05
CA ASN A 299 4.10 -26.68 -3.61
C ASN A 299 4.88 -26.90 -2.31
N SER A 300 5.83 -26.02 -2.01
CA SER A 300 6.62 -26.05 -0.76
C SER A 300 6.21 -24.96 0.24
N ASN A 301 5.55 -23.89 -0.21
CA ASN A 301 5.09 -22.81 0.64
C ASN A 301 3.72 -22.29 0.16
N ARG A 302 2.67 -22.52 0.94
CA ARG A 302 1.31 -22.03 0.66
C ARG A 302 0.96 -20.76 1.45
N TRP A 303 1.96 -20.10 2.04
CA TRP A 303 1.83 -18.80 2.71
C TRP A 303 2.70 -17.77 2.00
N GLN A 304 2.14 -17.23 0.93
CA GLN A 304 2.86 -16.36 0.00
C GLN A 304 2.61 -14.93 0.45
N ALA A 305 3.59 -14.19 0.97
CA ALA A 305 3.34 -12.86 1.54
C ALA A 305 3.08 -11.77 0.47
N LEU A 306 1.95 -11.87 -0.22
CA LEU A 306 1.40 -10.91 -1.18
C LEU A 306 -0.13 -10.83 -1.06
N GLU A 307 -0.70 -9.64 -1.22
CA GLU A 307 -2.14 -9.36 -1.13
C GLU A 307 -2.50 -8.06 -1.86
N GLY A 308 -3.75 -7.58 -1.69
CA GLY A 308 -4.21 -6.30 -2.24
C GLY A 308 -3.95 -6.15 -3.73
N PRO A 309 -4.35 -7.13 -4.59
CA PRO A 309 -4.13 -7.01 -6.02
C PRO A 309 -4.91 -5.82 -6.56
N GLU A 310 -4.25 -4.97 -7.34
CA GLU A 310 -4.93 -3.91 -8.09
C GLU A 310 -4.57 -4.06 -9.57
N ILE A 311 -5.59 -4.25 -10.41
CA ILE A 311 -5.42 -4.50 -11.83
C ILE A 311 -5.89 -3.30 -12.65
N MET A 312 -5.10 -2.91 -13.64
CA MET A 312 -5.49 -1.89 -14.63
C MET A 312 -4.95 -2.23 -16.01
N TYR A 313 -5.60 -1.71 -17.05
CA TYR A 313 -5.10 -1.76 -18.43
C TYR A 313 -4.67 -0.38 -18.87
N ASN A 314 -3.42 -0.23 -19.33
CA ASN A 314 -2.94 1.01 -19.93
C ASN A 314 -3.05 0.90 -21.46
N PRO A 315 -3.91 1.69 -22.13
CA PRO A 315 -4.02 1.66 -23.59
C PRO A 315 -2.76 2.16 -24.31
N ASP A 316 -1.97 3.05 -23.69
CA ASP A 316 -0.79 3.66 -24.32
C ASP A 316 0.35 2.65 -24.45
N THR A 317 0.50 1.77 -23.44
CA THR A 317 1.50 0.71 -23.45
C THR A 317 0.92 -0.64 -23.88
N GLN A 318 -0.41 -0.73 -23.97
CA GLN A 318 -1.18 -1.94 -24.25
C GLN A 318 -0.85 -3.11 -23.30
N TYR A 319 -0.65 -2.81 -22.01
CA TYR A 319 -0.35 -3.80 -20.98
C TYR A 319 -1.41 -3.76 -19.88
N TYR A 320 -1.72 -4.94 -19.34
CA TYR A 320 -2.28 -5.09 -18.00
C TYR A 320 -1.15 -4.91 -16.97
N TYR A 321 -1.39 -4.13 -15.93
CA TYR A 321 -0.48 -3.96 -14.79
C TYR A 321 -1.17 -4.51 -13.55
N LEU A 322 -0.51 -5.45 -12.90
CA LEU A 322 -0.94 -6.04 -11.63
C LEU A 322 -0.04 -5.47 -10.53
N PHE A 323 -0.62 -4.58 -9.74
CA PHE A 323 -0.02 -4.06 -8.53
C PHE A 323 -0.33 -5.00 -7.37
N LEU A 324 0.64 -5.17 -6.47
CA LEU A 324 0.58 -6.10 -5.36
C LEU A 324 1.20 -5.45 -4.14
N ALA A 325 0.61 -5.71 -2.98
CA ALA A 325 1.22 -5.37 -1.72
C ALA A 325 2.01 -6.58 -1.19
N TYR A 326 3.31 -6.40 -0.94
CA TYR A 326 4.18 -7.45 -0.41
C TYR A 326 4.39 -7.28 1.10
N ASP A 327 4.51 -8.42 1.78
CA ASP A 327 4.80 -8.54 3.22
C ASP A 327 3.67 -8.04 4.14
N GLU A 328 3.95 -7.93 5.45
CA GLU A 328 2.95 -7.58 6.45
C GLU A 328 2.65 -6.07 6.49
N LEU A 329 1.39 -5.73 6.73
CA LEU A 329 0.82 -4.40 6.56
C LEU A 329 1.30 -3.31 7.56
N SER A 330 1.83 -3.70 8.71
CA SER A 330 2.08 -2.76 9.82
C SER A 330 3.38 -1.98 9.63
N VAL A 331 4.42 -2.63 9.11
CA VAL A 331 5.72 -2.00 8.88
C VAL A 331 6.31 -2.38 7.52
N ALA A 332 6.47 -3.67 7.21
CA ALA A 332 7.24 -4.15 6.05
C ALA A 332 6.60 -3.83 4.68
N TYR A 333 5.32 -3.48 4.68
CA TYR A 333 4.48 -3.36 3.50
C TYR A 333 5.05 -2.47 2.39
N ASN A 334 5.07 -3.00 1.18
CA ASN A 334 5.66 -2.35 0.01
C ASN A 334 4.90 -2.71 -1.28
N THR A 335 4.72 -1.74 -2.18
CA THR A 335 4.00 -1.95 -3.45
C THR A 335 4.95 -2.47 -4.53
N ARG A 336 4.52 -3.52 -5.21
CA ARG A 336 5.17 -4.12 -6.38
C ARG A 336 4.26 -4.02 -7.59
N VAL A 337 4.83 -4.09 -8.79
CA VAL A 337 4.05 -4.19 -10.02
C VAL A 337 4.70 -5.15 -11.01
N ALA A 338 3.86 -5.89 -11.73
CA ALA A 338 4.24 -6.66 -12.90
C ALA A 338 3.27 -6.35 -14.04
N ARG A 339 3.64 -6.66 -15.29
CA ARG A 339 2.79 -6.42 -16.44
C ARG A 339 2.62 -7.65 -17.34
N SER A 340 1.50 -7.72 -18.05
CA SER A 340 1.25 -8.74 -19.07
C SER A 340 0.47 -8.19 -20.25
N LYS A 341 0.65 -8.79 -21.43
CA LYS A 341 -0.23 -8.53 -22.59
C LYS A 341 -1.56 -9.29 -22.51
N SER A 342 -1.67 -10.25 -21.59
CA SER A 342 -2.87 -11.07 -21.38
C SER A 342 -3.36 -10.92 -19.94
N ILE A 343 -4.68 -10.80 -19.75
CA ILE A 343 -5.28 -10.70 -18.42
C ILE A 343 -4.96 -11.92 -17.53
N LEU A 344 -4.79 -13.10 -18.14
CA LEU A 344 -4.43 -14.33 -17.43
C LEU A 344 -2.90 -14.53 -17.28
N GLY A 345 -2.11 -13.53 -17.67
CA GLY A 345 -0.66 -13.60 -17.61
C GLY A 345 -0.03 -14.38 -18.78
N PRO A 346 1.26 -14.78 -18.64
CA PRO A 346 2.08 -14.58 -17.44
C PRO A 346 2.36 -13.10 -17.17
N TYR A 347 2.36 -12.71 -15.90
CA TYR A 347 2.77 -11.38 -15.46
C TYR A 347 4.27 -11.36 -15.24
N GLN A 348 4.95 -10.46 -15.95
CA GLN A 348 6.39 -10.35 -15.96
C GLN A 348 6.86 -9.11 -15.22
N THR A 349 8.02 -9.26 -14.60
CA THR A 349 8.79 -8.20 -13.95
C THR A 349 9.55 -7.35 -14.98
N ILE A 350 10.16 -6.25 -14.52
CA ILE A 350 11.05 -5.40 -15.34
C ILE A 350 12.22 -6.16 -15.96
N THR A 351 12.67 -7.24 -15.33
CA THR A 351 13.75 -8.11 -15.84
C THR A 351 13.24 -9.30 -16.66
N GLY A 352 11.92 -9.40 -16.90
CA GLY A 352 11.30 -10.46 -17.70
C GLY A 352 10.95 -11.74 -16.93
N SER A 353 11.29 -11.84 -15.64
CA SER A 353 10.93 -12.98 -14.80
C SER A 353 9.43 -13.02 -14.52
N SER A 354 8.82 -14.21 -14.44
CA SER A 354 7.36 -14.38 -14.29
C SER A 354 6.95 -14.55 -12.82
N ILE A 355 6.15 -13.60 -12.31
CA ILE A 355 5.56 -13.70 -10.95
C ILE A 355 4.43 -14.73 -10.90
N THR A 356 3.83 -15.06 -12.04
CA THR A 356 2.86 -16.18 -12.18
C THR A 356 3.52 -17.50 -11.80
N ASN A 357 4.83 -17.63 -12.05
CA ASN A 357 5.64 -18.79 -11.71
C ASN A 357 6.38 -18.64 -10.37
N GLY A 358 6.11 -17.57 -9.61
CA GLY A 358 6.70 -17.36 -8.29
C GLY A 358 8.00 -16.54 -8.26
N ALA A 359 8.35 -15.80 -9.31
CA ALA A 359 9.46 -14.85 -9.23
C ALA A 359 9.18 -13.72 -8.23
N GLU A 360 10.23 -13.14 -7.64
CA GLU A 360 10.11 -11.91 -6.86
C GLU A 360 9.70 -10.74 -7.76
N CYS A 361 8.72 -9.94 -7.33
CA CYS A 361 8.12 -8.93 -8.18
C CYS A 361 8.91 -7.62 -8.13
N PHE A 362 9.48 -7.25 -9.28
CA PHE A 362 10.05 -5.92 -9.52
C PHE A 362 9.44 -5.33 -10.81
N PRO A 363 9.19 -4.01 -10.86
CA PRO A 363 9.70 -3.01 -9.94
C PRO A 363 8.96 -2.96 -8.60
N MET A 364 9.70 -2.51 -7.59
CA MET A 364 9.15 -2.02 -6.32
C MET A 364 8.87 -0.53 -6.51
N LEU A 365 7.68 -0.07 -6.11
CA LEU A 365 7.26 1.32 -6.29
C LEU A 365 7.32 2.11 -4.98
N THR A 366 7.09 1.44 -3.86
CA THR A 366 7.16 2.02 -2.51
C THR A 366 7.86 1.05 -1.58
N HIS A 367 8.44 1.57 -0.51
CA HIS A 367 8.98 0.81 0.62
C HIS A 367 8.97 1.75 1.84
N PRO A 368 9.00 1.26 3.10
CA PRO A 368 9.27 2.12 4.24
C PRO A 368 10.41 3.11 3.98
N TYR A 369 10.14 4.40 4.16
CA TYR A 369 11.06 5.48 3.77
C TYR A 369 11.02 6.67 4.71
N GLN A 370 12.10 7.47 4.72
CA GLN A 370 12.22 8.67 5.54
C GLN A 370 13.05 9.74 4.83
N PHE A 371 12.39 10.82 4.39
CA PHE A 371 13.07 12.09 4.09
C PHE A 371 13.59 12.75 5.37
N LYS A 372 14.56 13.65 5.27
CA LYS A 372 15.21 14.24 6.45
C LYS A 372 14.21 15.07 7.25
N ASN A 373 14.45 15.12 8.57
CA ASN A 373 13.64 15.88 9.54
C ASN A 373 12.15 15.50 9.64
N HIS A 374 11.74 14.37 9.05
CA HIS A 374 10.40 13.81 9.19
C HIS A 374 10.43 12.46 9.90
N THR A 375 9.30 12.01 10.47
CA THR A 375 9.23 10.68 11.11
C THR A 375 9.47 9.56 10.10
N GLY A 376 9.10 9.78 8.84
CA GLY A 376 9.05 8.75 7.80
C GLY A 376 7.68 8.06 7.77
N TRP A 377 7.58 7.07 6.90
CA TRP A 377 6.37 6.29 6.67
C TRP A 377 6.72 4.80 6.55
N VAL A 378 5.87 3.95 7.12
CA VAL A 378 5.94 2.49 7.02
C VAL A 378 4.59 1.94 6.57
N GLY A 379 4.46 0.62 6.32
CA GLY A 379 3.16 0.03 6.05
C GLY A 379 2.46 0.61 4.82
N PHE A 380 3.23 0.89 3.76
CA PHE A 380 2.84 1.74 2.64
C PHE A 380 2.61 0.94 1.34
N ALA A 381 1.42 0.31 1.23
CA ALA A 381 0.95 -0.42 0.06
C ALA A 381 -0.58 -0.63 0.13
N HIS A 382 -1.11 -1.71 -0.49
CA HIS A 382 -2.54 -1.94 -0.76
C HIS A 382 -3.16 -0.76 -1.50
N CYS A 383 -2.81 -0.64 -2.78
CA CYS A 383 -3.13 0.56 -3.52
C CYS A 383 -4.41 0.46 -4.33
N ALA A 384 -5.09 1.60 -4.49
CA ALA A 384 -5.88 1.87 -5.66
C ALA A 384 -5.04 2.56 -6.73
N VAL A 385 -5.25 2.18 -7.98
CA VAL A 385 -4.70 2.84 -9.16
C VAL A 385 -5.84 3.27 -10.06
N PHE A 386 -5.94 4.56 -10.32
CA PHE A 386 -7.06 5.12 -11.07
C PHE A 386 -6.61 6.27 -11.96
N GLN A 387 -7.34 6.48 -13.06
CA GLN A 387 -7.08 7.56 -13.99
C GLN A 387 -8.15 8.64 -13.86
N ASN A 388 -7.76 9.90 -13.92
CA ASN A 388 -8.71 10.96 -14.24
C ASN A 388 -9.14 10.79 -15.72
N PRO A 389 -10.42 10.51 -16.01
CA PRO A 389 -10.87 10.24 -17.36
C PRO A 389 -10.77 11.45 -18.29
N ASP A 390 -10.75 12.67 -17.74
CA ASP A 390 -10.69 13.92 -18.52
C ASP A 390 -9.24 14.30 -18.83
N THR A 391 -8.39 14.33 -17.80
CA THR A 391 -6.99 14.77 -17.95
C THR A 391 -6.02 13.64 -18.33
N LYS A 392 -6.48 12.38 -18.25
CA LYS A 392 -5.69 11.16 -18.45
C LYS A 392 -4.53 10.97 -17.46
N LYS A 393 -4.45 11.80 -16.40
CA LYS A 393 -3.47 11.63 -15.32
C LYS A 393 -3.80 10.41 -14.49
N TRP A 394 -2.76 9.63 -14.16
CA TRP A 394 -2.86 8.46 -13.31
C TRP A 394 -2.51 8.81 -11.87
N TYR A 395 -3.18 8.15 -10.94
CA TYR A 395 -3.02 8.36 -9.52
C TYR A 395 -2.90 7.02 -8.79
N TYR A 396 -2.16 7.07 -7.70
CA TYR A 396 -1.93 6.00 -6.76
C TYR A 396 -2.48 6.44 -5.40
N ALA A 397 -3.37 5.66 -4.80
CA ALA A 397 -3.85 5.90 -3.44
C ALA A 397 -3.59 4.67 -2.55
N SER A 398 -3.17 4.88 -1.31
CA SER A 398 -2.94 3.80 -0.33
C SER A 398 -2.92 4.35 1.10
N GLN A 399 -2.90 3.48 2.11
CA GLN A 399 -2.45 3.91 3.44
C GLN A 399 -0.94 4.11 3.47
N ALA A 400 -0.47 4.96 4.37
CA ALA A 400 0.85 4.89 4.94
C ALA A 400 0.72 5.07 6.46
N ARG A 401 1.53 4.34 7.21
CA ARG A 401 1.51 4.34 8.67
C ARG A 401 2.65 5.18 9.22
N LEU A 402 2.43 5.83 10.36
CA LEU A 402 3.56 6.36 11.12
C LEU A 402 4.46 5.19 11.56
N PRO A 403 5.79 5.38 11.70
CA PRO A 403 6.69 4.32 12.15
C PRO A 403 6.36 3.84 13.57
N GLU A 404 6.85 2.67 13.95
CA GLU A 404 6.79 2.20 15.34
C GLU A 404 7.59 3.12 16.28
N GLY A 405 7.06 3.33 17.48
CA GLY A 405 7.77 4.06 18.54
C GLY A 405 7.83 5.58 18.37
N VAL A 406 6.94 6.20 17.60
CA VAL A 406 6.88 7.67 17.51
C VAL A 406 6.51 8.25 18.89
N PRO A 407 7.34 9.14 19.47
CA PRO A 407 7.10 9.66 20.81
C PRO A 407 5.74 10.31 20.98
N GLY A 408 5.06 10.00 22.09
CA GLY A 408 3.74 10.58 22.43
C GLY A 408 2.55 9.91 21.73
N ILE A 409 2.77 8.87 20.91
CA ILE A 409 1.70 8.15 20.21
C ILE A 409 1.72 6.67 20.60
N ALA A 410 0.65 6.20 21.25
CA ALA A 410 0.49 4.78 21.55
C ALA A 410 0.24 3.99 20.26
N VAL A 411 0.99 2.91 20.02
CA VAL A 411 0.85 2.05 18.82
C VAL A 411 0.88 2.91 17.54
N SER A 412 1.95 3.70 17.37
CA SER A 412 2.05 4.69 16.29
C SER A 412 1.89 4.10 14.89
N ASN A 413 2.29 2.85 14.66
CA ASN A 413 2.06 2.15 13.39
C ASN A 413 0.61 1.71 13.15
N ALA A 414 -0.33 2.02 14.05
CA ALA A 414 -1.77 1.94 13.78
C ALA A 414 -2.36 3.27 13.27
N VAL A 415 -1.58 4.35 13.24
CA VAL A 415 -2.00 5.64 12.67
C VAL A 415 -1.82 5.57 11.16
N MET A 416 -2.92 5.44 10.42
CA MET A 416 -2.96 5.23 8.97
C MET A 416 -3.42 6.50 8.25
N MET A 417 -2.47 7.20 7.64
CA MET A 417 -2.73 8.38 6.81
C MET A 417 -2.89 7.95 5.35
N GLY A 418 -3.99 8.33 4.73
CA GLY A 418 -4.19 8.14 3.29
C GLY A 418 -3.20 8.99 2.49
N HIS A 419 -2.53 8.35 1.55
CA HIS A 419 -1.66 8.99 0.59
C HIS A 419 -2.33 8.93 -0.78
N VAL A 420 -2.40 10.08 -1.48
CA VAL A 420 -2.66 10.14 -2.92
C VAL A 420 -1.40 10.70 -3.57
N ARG A 421 -0.97 10.09 -4.68
CA ARG A 421 0.25 10.46 -5.43
C ARG A 421 -0.04 10.38 -6.92
N GLY A 422 0.63 11.18 -7.73
CA GLY A 422 0.63 10.95 -9.17
C GLY A 422 1.39 9.67 -9.53
N ILE A 423 1.01 9.08 -10.65
CA ILE A 423 1.81 8.06 -11.33
C ILE A 423 2.35 8.67 -12.61
N GLU A 424 3.66 8.61 -12.76
CA GLU A 424 4.36 8.92 -13.99
C GLU A 424 4.81 7.62 -14.67
N TRP A 425 5.18 7.69 -15.95
CA TRP A 425 5.56 6.52 -16.73
C TRP A 425 6.99 6.65 -17.23
N THR A 426 7.78 5.59 -17.11
CA THR A 426 9.10 5.53 -17.75
C THR A 426 8.95 5.38 -19.26
N GLU A 427 10.01 5.69 -20.01
CA GLU A 427 10.01 5.57 -21.48
C GLU A 427 9.74 4.13 -21.96
N ASP A 428 10.09 3.13 -21.16
CA ASP A 428 9.84 1.71 -21.44
C ASP A 428 8.51 1.19 -20.84
N GLY A 429 7.66 2.10 -20.36
CA GLY A 429 6.28 1.84 -19.98
C GLY A 429 6.11 1.16 -18.62
N TRP A 430 6.94 1.50 -17.63
CA TRP A 430 6.73 1.12 -16.24
C TRP A 430 6.18 2.31 -15.44
N PRO A 431 5.21 2.08 -14.54
CA PRO A 431 4.73 3.15 -13.68
C PRO A 431 5.79 3.45 -12.61
N VAL A 432 5.89 4.71 -12.24
CA VAL A 432 6.59 5.19 -11.06
C VAL A 432 5.63 6.05 -10.24
N VAL A 433 5.71 5.92 -8.92
CA VAL A 433 4.91 6.75 -8.01
C VAL A 433 5.72 8.01 -7.68
N GLU A 434 5.08 9.17 -7.75
CA GLU A 434 5.69 10.45 -7.38
C GLU A 434 6.26 10.41 -5.94
N ALA A 435 7.41 11.07 -5.75
CA ALA A 435 8.14 11.09 -4.48
C ALA A 435 7.41 11.84 -3.36
N GLU A 436 6.57 12.82 -3.72
CA GLU A 436 5.74 13.60 -2.80
C GLU A 436 4.25 13.25 -2.96
N ARG A 437 3.44 13.51 -1.93
CA ARG A 437 1.99 13.35 -2.06
C ARG A 437 1.40 14.44 -2.95
N TYR A 438 0.36 14.07 -3.69
CA TYR A 438 -0.37 14.98 -4.55
C TYR A 438 -0.97 16.12 -3.74
N ALA A 439 -0.64 17.34 -4.15
CA ALA A 439 -1.08 18.57 -3.48
C ALA A 439 -1.68 19.58 -4.46
N GLY A 440 -1.83 19.22 -5.75
CA GLY A 440 -2.37 20.13 -6.77
C GLY A 440 -1.47 21.32 -7.08
N VAL A 441 -0.15 21.16 -6.91
CA VAL A 441 0.81 22.23 -7.21
C VAL A 441 0.72 22.60 -8.70
N PRO A 442 0.57 23.91 -9.03
CA PRO A 442 0.55 24.35 -10.41
C PRO A 442 1.84 23.98 -11.15
N THR A 443 1.70 23.40 -12.34
CA THR A 443 2.86 23.05 -13.17
C THR A 443 3.59 24.31 -13.63
N THR A 444 4.91 24.32 -13.48
CA THR A 444 5.78 25.38 -13.96
C THR A 444 6.70 24.90 -15.09
N THR A 445 7.37 25.84 -15.75
CA THR A 445 8.44 25.51 -16.69
C THR A 445 9.70 25.17 -15.89
N ILE A 446 10.03 23.88 -15.84
CA ILE A 446 11.26 23.40 -15.20
C ILE A 446 12.41 23.49 -16.19
N THR A 447 13.38 24.34 -15.85
CA THR A 447 14.63 24.54 -16.56
C THR A 447 15.79 23.86 -15.83
N GLU A 448 16.91 23.73 -16.52
CA GLU A 448 18.12 23.14 -15.96
C GLU A 448 18.62 23.84 -14.69
N ALA A 449 18.50 25.17 -14.62
CA ALA A 449 18.90 25.96 -13.46
C ALA A 449 18.11 25.59 -12.19
N ASN A 450 16.88 25.09 -12.36
CA ASN A 450 16.06 24.67 -11.23
C ASN A 450 16.64 23.43 -10.51
N PHE A 451 17.46 22.62 -11.18
CA PHE A 451 18.04 21.42 -10.57
C PHE A 451 19.28 21.70 -9.75
N ILE A 452 20.02 22.78 -10.06
CA ILE A 452 21.24 23.10 -9.31
C ILE A 452 20.86 23.39 -7.86
N GLY A 453 21.54 22.73 -6.92
CA GLY A 453 21.29 22.92 -5.49
C GLY A 453 21.40 21.65 -4.66
N THR A 454 20.88 21.74 -3.45
CA THR A 454 20.84 20.65 -2.47
C THR A 454 19.58 19.81 -2.65
N TRP A 455 19.74 18.49 -2.60
CA TRP A 455 18.66 17.53 -2.75
C TRP A 455 18.71 16.47 -1.66
N GLU A 456 17.54 15.99 -1.29
CA GLU A 456 17.39 14.72 -0.60
C GLU A 456 17.08 13.64 -1.63
N GLN A 457 17.84 12.53 -1.60
CA GLN A 457 17.62 11.39 -2.48
C GLN A 457 17.46 10.11 -1.67
N ILE A 458 16.50 9.27 -2.06
CA ILE A 458 16.32 7.91 -1.55
C ILE A 458 16.40 6.94 -2.73
N THR A 459 17.39 6.05 -2.73
CA THR A 459 17.37 4.83 -3.55
C THR A 459 16.89 3.70 -2.68
N MET A 460 15.64 3.27 -2.85
CA MET A 460 15.05 2.29 -1.93
C MET A 460 15.51 0.88 -2.31
N ASN A 461 16.08 0.18 -1.33
CA ASN A 461 16.33 -1.24 -1.42
C ASN A 461 15.23 -2.00 -0.66
N TYR A 462 14.92 -3.20 -1.11
CA TYR A 462 14.07 -4.08 -0.32
C TYR A 462 14.83 -4.51 0.95
N GLN A 463 14.31 -4.13 2.11
CA GLN A 463 14.83 -4.53 3.41
C GLN A 463 13.68 -4.65 4.40
N TYR A 464 13.35 -5.87 4.81
CA TYR A 464 12.20 -6.16 5.66
C TYR A 464 12.15 -5.26 6.91
N LYS A 465 11.05 -4.51 7.06
CA LYS A 465 10.78 -3.54 8.15
C LYS A 465 11.79 -2.39 8.30
N THR A 466 12.62 -2.09 7.30
CA THR A 466 13.65 -1.05 7.41
C THR A 466 13.28 0.22 6.66
N LEU A 467 13.20 1.34 7.38
CA LEU A 467 13.09 2.68 6.79
C LEU A 467 14.31 3.00 5.92
N GLN A 468 14.08 3.19 4.62
CA GLN A 468 15.08 3.67 3.67
C GLN A 468 15.21 5.20 3.81
N LYS A 469 16.36 5.67 4.27
CA LYS A 469 16.55 7.07 4.63
C LYS A 469 17.15 7.88 3.48
N ALA A 470 16.76 9.15 3.40
CA ALA A 470 17.32 10.07 2.45
C ALA A 470 18.77 10.42 2.77
N VAL A 471 19.58 10.44 1.72
CA VAL A 471 20.93 10.99 1.71
C VAL A 471 20.89 12.40 1.12
N THR A 472 21.88 13.23 1.43
CA THR A 472 22.05 14.54 0.80
C THR A 472 22.95 14.41 -0.41
N ILE A 473 22.46 14.88 -1.55
CA ILE A 473 23.27 15.05 -2.76
C ILE A 473 23.22 16.50 -3.21
N TYR A 474 24.22 16.89 -3.98
CA TYR A 474 24.27 18.18 -4.65
C TYR A 474 24.29 17.97 -6.15
N LEU A 475 23.41 18.66 -6.86
CA LEU A 475 23.47 18.75 -8.31
C LEU A 475 24.17 20.07 -8.65
N THR A 476 25.39 19.98 -9.19
CA THR A 476 26.23 21.16 -9.43
C THR A 476 26.14 21.64 -10.87
N ALA A 477 26.50 22.91 -11.11
CA ALA A 477 26.42 23.53 -12.44
C ALA A 477 27.27 22.80 -13.51
N ASP A 478 28.39 22.19 -13.10
CA ASP A 478 29.29 21.39 -13.96
C ASP A 478 28.81 19.94 -14.19
N LYS A 479 27.51 19.66 -13.94
CA LYS A 479 26.87 18.37 -14.19
C LYS A 479 27.36 17.22 -13.32
N LYS A 480 27.91 17.53 -12.15
CA LYS A 480 28.31 16.54 -11.15
C LYS A 480 27.24 16.34 -10.10
N VAL A 481 27.16 15.09 -9.64
CA VAL A 481 26.50 14.73 -8.39
C VAL A 481 27.61 14.62 -7.35
N SER A 482 27.47 15.32 -6.22
CA SER A 482 28.37 15.21 -5.07
C SER A 482 27.59 15.09 -3.77
N GLY A 483 28.28 15.02 -2.62
CA GLY A 483 27.68 14.79 -1.30
C GLY A 483 27.84 13.34 -0.87
N ASP A 484 26.79 12.76 -0.30
CA ASP A 484 26.81 11.37 0.20
C ASP A 484 26.98 10.34 -0.93
N VAL A 485 26.67 10.74 -2.18
CA VAL A 485 26.86 9.94 -3.40
C VAL A 485 27.52 10.82 -4.46
N THR A 486 28.39 10.23 -5.28
CA THR A 486 29.07 10.92 -6.38
C THR A 486 28.65 10.38 -7.75
N GLY A 487 28.72 11.24 -8.77
CA GLY A 487 28.47 10.86 -10.15
C GLY A 487 28.12 12.04 -11.04
N THR A 488 27.10 11.90 -11.89
CA THR A 488 26.72 12.91 -12.89
C THR A 488 25.22 13.04 -13.03
N TRP A 489 24.79 14.21 -13.49
CA TRP A 489 23.39 14.45 -13.82
C TRP A 489 23.24 15.17 -15.17
N SER A 490 22.08 14.98 -15.80
CA SER A 490 21.68 15.70 -17.01
C SER A 490 20.17 15.85 -17.06
N TYR A 491 19.66 16.84 -17.81
CA TYR A 491 18.22 17.07 -17.95
C TYR A 491 17.84 17.20 -19.42
N GLU A 492 16.87 16.39 -19.86
CA GLU A 492 16.26 16.49 -21.18
C GLU A 492 14.93 17.23 -21.06
N SER A 493 14.96 18.54 -21.34
CA SER A 493 13.82 19.43 -21.15
C SER A 493 12.59 19.08 -22.00
N THR A 494 12.78 18.51 -23.20
CA THR A 494 11.66 18.15 -24.09
C THR A 494 10.82 17.03 -23.50
N LYS A 495 11.49 16.08 -22.83
CA LYS A 495 10.86 14.91 -22.21
C LYS A 495 10.59 15.12 -20.71
N LYS A 496 11.11 16.19 -20.12
CA LYS A 496 11.11 16.46 -18.67
C LYS A 496 11.74 15.33 -17.87
N ILE A 497 12.84 14.76 -18.39
CA ILE A 497 13.56 13.65 -17.76
C ILE A 497 14.87 14.15 -17.17
N LEU A 498 15.01 14.03 -15.85
CA LEU A 498 16.28 14.20 -15.15
C LEU A 498 16.98 12.85 -15.06
N THR A 499 18.23 12.77 -15.50
CA THR A 499 19.07 11.59 -15.27
C THR A 499 20.01 11.87 -14.11
N VAL A 500 19.96 11.08 -13.04
CA VAL A 500 20.87 11.17 -11.89
C VAL A 500 21.60 9.84 -11.75
N ASN A 501 22.93 9.85 -11.83
CA ASN A 501 23.77 8.65 -11.74
C ASN A 501 23.30 7.50 -12.66
N GLY A 502 22.88 7.85 -13.88
CA GLY A 502 22.40 6.91 -14.90
C GLY A 502 20.93 6.48 -14.76
N VAL A 503 20.23 6.90 -13.71
CA VAL A 503 18.80 6.62 -13.52
C VAL A 503 17.97 7.74 -14.13
N LYS A 504 17.07 7.40 -15.05
CA LYS A 504 16.12 8.35 -15.64
C LYS A 504 14.91 8.53 -14.73
N CYS A 505 14.63 9.77 -14.38
CA CYS A 505 13.58 10.15 -13.45
C CYS A 505 12.62 11.16 -14.11
N ASN A 506 11.32 10.92 -13.93
CA ASN A 506 10.28 11.90 -14.23
C ASN A 506 10.34 13.00 -13.17
N VAL A 507 10.18 14.26 -13.60
CA VAL A 507 10.27 15.44 -12.73
C VAL A 507 8.91 16.10 -12.59
N THR A 508 8.56 16.51 -11.36
CA THR A 508 7.28 17.13 -11.04
C THR A 508 7.45 18.34 -10.12
N ASP A 509 6.61 19.36 -10.34
CA ASP A 509 6.35 20.38 -9.32
C ASP A 509 5.61 19.73 -8.16
N ALA A 510 6.11 19.90 -6.94
CA ALA A 510 5.69 19.14 -5.78
C ALA A 510 5.50 20.03 -4.56
N TRP A 511 4.86 19.48 -3.54
CA TRP A 511 4.69 20.11 -2.23
C TRP A 511 5.57 19.35 -1.25
N ASP A 512 6.52 20.02 -0.60
CA ASP A 512 7.37 19.40 0.40
C ASP A 512 6.56 19.19 1.66
N TRP A 513 6.04 17.97 1.81
CA TRP A 513 5.19 17.61 2.94
C TRP A 513 5.96 17.47 4.24
N GLU A 514 7.25 17.16 4.16
CA GLU A 514 8.13 16.94 5.30
C GLU A 514 8.81 18.22 5.81
N SER A 515 8.69 19.33 5.08
CA SER A 515 9.14 20.63 5.60
C SER A 515 8.28 21.09 6.77
N ALA A 516 8.92 21.58 7.83
CA ALA A 516 8.23 22.16 8.99
C ALA A 516 7.28 23.31 8.59
N THR A 517 7.67 24.08 7.57
CA THR A 517 6.79 25.01 6.86
C THR A 517 6.67 24.53 5.42
N ARG A 518 5.62 23.76 5.17
CA ARG A 518 5.35 23.16 3.85
C ARG A 518 5.35 24.22 2.76
N LYS A 519 5.97 23.88 1.63
CA LYS A 519 6.23 24.81 0.53
C LYS A 519 6.38 24.06 -0.79
N VAL A 520 6.31 24.80 -1.89
CA VAL A 520 6.56 24.24 -3.21
C VAL A 520 8.02 23.81 -3.32
N THR A 521 8.24 22.65 -3.94
CA THR A 521 9.54 22.11 -4.31
C THR A 521 9.47 21.45 -5.69
N ILE A 522 10.61 20.95 -6.16
CA ILE A 522 10.70 20.07 -7.31
C ILE A 522 11.06 18.69 -6.80
N SER A 523 10.37 17.68 -7.30
CA SER A 523 10.66 16.28 -6.99
C SER A 523 10.94 15.49 -8.26
N TYR A 524 11.59 14.35 -8.10
CA TYR A 524 11.73 13.38 -9.18
C TYR A 524 11.53 11.95 -8.69
N SER A 525 11.06 11.09 -9.58
CA SER A 525 10.89 9.66 -9.34
C SER A 525 11.29 8.85 -10.57
N GLY A 526 12.07 7.79 -10.37
CA GLY A 526 12.54 6.90 -11.42
C GLY A 526 12.76 5.47 -10.92
N LEU A 527 13.21 4.60 -11.82
CA LEU A 527 13.56 3.21 -11.53
C LEU A 527 14.97 2.92 -12.01
N THR A 528 15.75 2.21 -11.20
CA THR A 528 16.97 1.57 -11.68
C THR A 528 16.62 0.51 -12.74
N ALA A 529 17.62 0.05 -13.50
CA ALA A 529 17.43 -1.03 -14.47
C ALA A 529 16.91 -2.34 -13.85
N THR A 530 17.11 -2.54 -12.55
CA THR A 530 16.60 -3.69 -11.79
C THR A 530 15.25 -3.44 -11.11
N GLY A 531 14.66 -2.25 -11.30
CA GLY A 531 13.35 -1.90 -10.77
C GLY A 531 13.34 -1.46 -9.30
N LEU A 532 14.43 -0.89 -8.81
CA LEU A 532 14.47 -0.22 -7.50
C LEU A 532 14.03 1.25 -7.67
N PRO A 533 13.13 1.76 -6.83
CA PRO A 533 12.65 3.13 -6.96
C PRO A 533 13.69 4.11 -6.43
N VAL A 534 13.87 5.19 -7.19
CA VAL A 534 14.71 6.33 -6.82
C VAL A 534 13.82 7.54 -6.73
N TRP A 535 13.75 8.12 -5.54
CA TRP A 535 13.03 9.35 -5.26
C TRP A 535 14.00 10.45 -4.89
N GLY A 536 13.69 11.68 -5.27
CA GLY A 536 14.37 12.83 -4.71
C GLY A 536 13.52 14.07 -4.70
N LYS A 537 13.91 15.00 -3.82
CA LYS A 537 13.27 16.30 -3.71
C LYS A 537 14.30 17.38 -3.41
N LYS A 538 14.07 18.57 -3.95
CA LYS A 538 14.95 19.70 -3.74
C LYS A 538 14.75 20.27 -2.34
N VAL A 539 15.85 20.58 -1.66
CA VAL A 539 15.84 21.32 -0.41
C VAL A 539 15.80 22.80 -0.77
N ASN A 540 14.67 23.45 -0.48
CA ASN A 540 14.46 24.88 -0.68
C ASN A 540 14.59 25.66 0.62
#